data_AF-A0A427XDS5-F1
#
_entry.id   AF-A0A427XDS5-F1
#
_cell.length_a   1.000
_cell.length_b   1.000
_cell.length_c   1.000
_cell.angle_alpha   90.00
_cell.angle_beta   90.00
_cell.angle_gamma   90.00
#
_symmetry.space_group_name_H-M   'P 1'
#
loop_
_entity.id
_entity.type
_entity.pdbx_description
1 polymer ?
#
loop_
_entity_poly.entity_id
_entity_poly.type
_entity_poly.pdbx_seq_one_letter_code
_entity_poly.pdbx_strand_id
1 'polypeptide(L)'
;MIPPLTHTEMSSVVSGHMADEVAVSYAITSRPPHATAQPLPVLELTTSQMGYMSIACWVIVYSPQIWENYMLKSGDGLSVPFILLWLGGDITNLIGGAMAGVLPTMIILAVYYNICDIILLFQVYYYRSLRKRPENQPLLEAPPRTLKPLLPAYLSYPLMIAFVIVSGFVSWALADHSGGDKHPEDGPAGGVELEWKSQLLGYASCFLYIGSRVPQIFHNLKTRCEGLSLAMFFFSISGNVTYVASILLTSMERKYLITNASWIAGAALTIFLDLYVLAQFAYFSYQDSHKHKVFADDVSEEEA
;
A
#
# COMPACT_ATOMS: atom_id res chain seq x y z
N MET A 1 -47.20 27.83 17.38
CA MET A 1 -47.38 27.69 15.93
C MET A 1 -46.41 28.65 15.27
N ILE A 2 -45.33 28.14 14.70
CA ILE A 2 -44.34 28.92 13.96
C ILE A 2 -44.82 28.96 12.50
N PRO A 3 -44.87 30.11 11.82
CA PRO A 3 -45.35 30.18 10.44
C PRO A 3 -44.34 29.55 9.48
N PRO A 4 -44.77 29.07 8.31
CA PRO A 4 -43.85 28.52 7.31
C PRO A 4 -43.06 29.66 6.66
N LEU A 5 -41.75 29.47 6.53
CA LEU A 5 -40.85 30.39 5.83
C LEU A 5 -41.23 30.47 4.34
N THR A 6 -41.18 31.67 3.78
CA THR A 6 -41.49 31.90 2.36
C THR A 6 -40.26 31.61 1.49
N HIS A 7 -40.50 31.24 0.23
CA HIS A 7 -39.49 30.81 -0.76
C HIS A 7 -38.34 31.82 -0.99
N THR A 8 -38.51 33.06 -0.54
CA THR A 8 -37.56 34.17 -0.68
C THR A 8 -36.49 34.16 0.43
N GLU A 9 -36.79 33.66 1.64
CA GLU A 9 -35.81 33.57 2.74
C GLU A 9 -34.81 32.42 2.52
N MET A 10 -35.23 31.37 1.82
CA MET A 10 -34.38 30.23 1.43
C MET A 10 -33.32 30.61 0.38
N SER A 11 -33.56 31.67 -0.40
CA SER A 11 -32.59 32.20 -1.38
C SER A 11 -31.45 33.00 -0.74
N SER A 12 -31.65 33.58 0.45
CA SER A 12 -30.61 34.36 1.14
C SER A 12 -29.60 33.48 1.89
N VAL A 13 -30.00 32.27 2.28
CA VAL A 13 -29.11 31.27 2.89
C VAL A 13 -28.26 30.55 1.83
N VAL A 14 -28.79 30.41 0.61
CA VAL A 14 -28.07 29.77 -0.52
C VAL A 14 -27.06 30.72 -1.18
N SER A 15 -27.25 32.04 -1.08
CA SER A 15 -26.32 33.03 -1.66
C SER A 15 -25.09 33.34 -0.78
N GLY A 16 -25.03 32.84 0.46
CA GLY A 16 -23.88 33.00 1.35
C GLY A 16 -22.78 31.93 1.15
N HIS A 17 -23.08 30.79 0.52
CA HIS A 17 -22.12 29.70 0.32
C HIS A 17 -21.38 29.74 -1.03
N MET A 18 -21.79 30.60 -1.97
CA MET A 18 -21.06 30.80 -3.24
C MET A 18 -20.03 31.94 -3.18
N ALA A 19 -20.04 32.76 -2.13
CA ALA A 19 -19.09 33.86 -1.99
C ALA A 19 -17.69 33.38 -1.56
N ASP A 20 -17.61 32.28 -0.81
CA ASP A 20 -16.33 31.75 -0.30
C ASP A 20 -15.60 30.87 -1.33
N GLU A 21 -16.32 30.13 -2.19
CA GLU A 21 -15.69 29.32 -3.25
C GLU A 21 -15.12 30.17 -4.40
N VAL A 22 -15.77 31.30 -4.73
CA VAL A 22 -15.23 32.26 -5.70
C VAL A 22 -14.06 33.03 -5.11
N ALA A 23 -14.04 33.32 -3.80
CA ALA A 23 -12.91 33.99 -3.15
C ALA A 23 -11.65 33.11 -3.12
N VAL A 24 -11.78 31.79 -2.91
CA VAL A 24 -10.65 30.85 -2.98
C VAL A 24 -10.18 30.66 -4.43
N SER A 25 -11.09 30.58 -5.40
CA SER A 25 -10.73 30.47 -6.81
C SER A 25 -10.06 31.75 -7.35
N TYR A 26 -10.52 32.94 -6.96
CA TYR A 26 -9.93 34.22 -7.40
C TYR A 26 -8.57 34.53 -6.71
N ALA A 27 -8.35 34.02 -5.50
CA ALA A 27 -7.05 34.12 -4.80
C ALA A 27 -5.95 33.25 -5.44
N ILE A 28 -6.33 32.19 -6.16
CA ILE A 28 -5.40 31.31 -6.89
C ILE A 28 -5.00 31.93 -8.25
N THR A 29 -5.91 32.65 -8.92
CA THR A 29 -5.65 33.23 -10.26
C THR A 29 -5.00 34.61 -10.27
N SER A 30 -4.79 35.25 -9.12
CA SER A 30 -4.29 36.63 -9.03
C SER A 30 -3.05 36.81 -8.15
N ARG A 31 -2.12 35.84 -8.15
CA ARG A 31 -0.77 36.09 -7.59
C ARG A 31 0.06 36.92 -8.58
N PRO A 32 0.53 38.13 -8.19
CA PRO A 32 1.44 38.90 -9.04
C PRO A 32 2.78 38.17 -9.18
N PRO A 33 3.45 38.24 -10.34
CA PRO A 33 4.64 37.45 -10.67
C PRO A 33 5.91 37.79 -9.85
N HIS A 34 5.78 38.60 -8.79
CA HIS A 34 6.90 39.01 -7.93
C HIS A 34 6.57 39.03 -6.42
N ALA A 35 5.49 38.40 -5.97
CA ALA A 35 5.30 38.16 -4.54
C ALA A 35 6.26 37.04 -4.11
N THR A 36 7.24 37.35 -3.26
CA THR A 36 8.06 36.36 -2.55
C THR A 36 7.17 35.27 -2.00
N ALA A 37 7.35 34.03 -2.48
CA ALA A 37 6.61 32.87 -2.00
C ALA A 37 6.79 32.79 -0.48
N GLN A 38 5.70 33.00 0.27
CA GLN A 38 5.67 32.65 1.68
C GLN A 38 5.87 31.13 1.74
N PRO A 39 6.81 30.62 2.56
CA PRO A 39 7.02 29.18 2.68
C PRO A 39 5.71 28.52 3.14
N LEU A 40 5.43 27.34 2.57
CA LEU A 40 4.22 26.58 2.94
C LEU A 40 4.22 26.30 4.46
N PRO A 41 3.05 26.25 5.11
CA PRO A 41 2.94 25.81 6.49
C PRO A 41 3.64 24.46 6.70
N VAL A 42 4.35 24.29 7.83
CA VAL A 42 5.08 23.05 8.17
C VAL A 42 4.19 21.79 8.03
N LEU A 43 2.89 21.93 8.30
CA LEU A 43 1.93 20.85 8.18
C LEU A 43 1.78 20.36 6.73
N GLU A 44 1.58 21.26 5.75
CA GLU A 44 1.43 20.89 4.33
C GLU A 44 2.70 20.23 3.80
N LEU A 45 3.87 20.75 4.20
CA LEU A 45 5.15 20.18 3.85
C LEU A 45 5.33 18.74 4.39
N THR A 46 4.87 18.51 5.62
CA THR A 46 4.91 17.18 6.26
C THR A 46 3.92 16.22 5.60
N THR A 47 2.70 16.68 5.29
CA THR A 47 1.70 15.92 4.52
C THR A 47 2.28 15.46 3.18
N SER A 48 2.92 16.37 2.45
CA SER A 48 3.62 16.07 1.20
C SER A 48 4.59 14.92 1.35
N GLN A 49 5.49 15.06 2.32
CA GLN A 49 6.54 14.08 2.56
C GLN A 49 5.95 12.70 2.85
N MET A 50 4.93 12.62 3.70
CA MET A 50 4.24 11.37 4.01
C MET A 50 3.59 10.77 2.76
N GLY A 51 2.93 11.57 1.93
CA GLY A 51 2.29 11.08 0.71
C GLY A 51 3.25 10.51 -0.32
N TYR A 52 4.38 11.19 -0.56
CA TYR A 52 5.40 10.67 -1.48
C TYR A 52 6.15 9.46 -0.93
N MET A 53 6.40 9.39 0.38
CA MET A 53 6.96 8.19 1.01
C MET A 53 6.03 6.99 0.86
N SER A 54 4.71 7.20 1.00
CA SER A 54 3.71 6.17 0.78
C SER A 54 3.77 5.64 -0.66
N ILE A 55 3.69 6.52 -1.67
CA ILE A 55 3.80 6.13 -3.07
C ILE A 55 5.10 5.38 -3.35
N ALA A 56 6.22 5.83 -2.79
CA ALA A 56 7.51 5.15 -2.96
C ALA A 56 7.50 3.73 -2.39
N CYS A 57 6.90 3.51 -1.21
CA CYS A 57 6.73 2.18 -0.63
C CYS A 57 5.89 1.28 -1.55
N TRP A 58 4.79 1.84 -2.06
CA TRP A 58 3.85 1.15 -2.93
C TRP A 58 4.40 0.78 -4.30
N VAL A 59 5.26 1.63 -4.88
CA VAL A 59 5.95 1.34 -6.14
C VAL A 59 6.89 0.14 -6.01
N ILE A 60 7.45 -0.11 -4.83
CA ILE A 60 8.43 -1.19 -4.63
C ILE A 60 7.85 -2.41 -3.90
N VAL A 61 6.64 -2.32 -3.34
CA VAL A 61 6.06 -3.33 -2.43
C VAL A 61 6.04 -4.75 -2.99
N TYR A 62 5.72 -4.91 -4.28
CA TYR A 62 5.63 -6.23 -4.93
C TYR A 62 7.00 -6.81 -5.30
N SER A 63 8.01 -5.96 -5.46
CA SER A 63 9.30 -6.34 -6.03
C SER A 63 10.02 -7.44 -5.22
N PRO A 64 10.08 -7.37 -3.87
CA PRO A 64 10.70 -8.42 -3.07
C PRO A 64 10.12 -9.81 -3.32
N GLN A 65 8.80 -9.95 -3.42
CA GLN A 65 8.16 -11.25 -3.58
C GLN A 65 8.20 -11.77 -5.01
N ILE A 66 8.06 -10.89 -6.01
CA ILE A 66 8.28 -11.25 -7.42
C ILE A 66 9.70 -11.76 -7.61
N TRP A 67 10.67 -11.11 -6.96
CA TRP A 67 12.07 -11.50 -6.98
C TRP A 67 12.31 -12.82 -6.23
N GLU A 68 11.76 -12.97 -5.02
CA GLU A 68 11.88 -14.17 -4.20
C GLU A 68 11.35 -15.41 -4.96
N ASN A 69 10.16 -15.31 -5.54
CA ASN A 69 9.58 -16.38 -6.37
C ASN A 69 10.51 -16.74 -7.54
N TYR A 70 11.12 -15.72 -8.18
CA TYR A 70 12.03 -15.93 -9.29
C TYR A 70 13.36 -16.55 -8.86
N MET A 71 13.91 -16.19 -7.70
CA MET A 71 15.15 -16.75 -7.15
C MET A 71 14.97 -18.18 -6.67
N LEU A 72 13.88 -18.45 -5.94
CA LEU A 72 13.55 -19.76 -5.40
C LEU A 72 12.97 -20.71 -6.47
N LYS A 73 12.54 -20.18 -7.61
CA LYS A 73 11.75 -20.92 -8.63
C LYS A 73 10.56 -21.64 -8.01
N SER A 74 9.97 -21.02 -6.99
CA SER A 74 8.85 -21.54 -6.20
C SER A 74 7.82 -20.43 -6.00
N GLY A 75 6.56 -20.82 -5.99
CA GLY A 75 5.44 -19.94 -5.66
C GLY A 75 4.75 -20.34 -4.36
N ASP A 76 5.41 -21.12 -3.51
CA ASP A 76 4.76 -21.75 -2.35
C ASP A 76 4.69 -20.86 -1.12
N GLY A 77 5.43 -19.75 -1.08
CA GLY A 77 5.32 -18.77 0.00
C GLY A 77 3.97 -18.05 0.03
N LEU A 78 3.33 -17.86 -1.12
CA LEU A 78 2.06 -17.14 -1.22
C LEU A 78 0.85 -18.06 -1.32
N SER A 79 -0.20 -17.70 -0.60
CA SER A 79 -1.54 -18.26 -0.74
C SER A 79 -2.19 -17.77 -2.03
N VAL A 80 -2.70 -18.68 -2.87
CA VAL A 80 -3.40 -18.27 -4.11
C VAL A 80 -4.67 -17.46 -3.81
N PRO A 81 -5.52 -17.82 -2.82
CA PRO A 81 -6.63 -16.98 -2.42
C PRO A 81 -6.22 -15.58 -1.93
N PHE A 82 -5.04 -15.43 -1.32
CA PHE A 82 -4.52 -14.09 -0.95
C PHE A 82 -4.31 -13.24 -2.21
N ILE A 83 -3.62 -13.77 -3.23
CA ILE A 83 -3.37 -13.04 -4.48
C ILE A 83 -4.68 -12.73 -5.23
N LEU A 84 -5.61 -13.68 -5.28
CA LEU A 84 -6.89 -13.47 -5.99
C LEU A 84 -7.77 -12.40 -5.32
N LEU A 85 -7.83 -12.40 -3.99
CA LEU A 85 -8.57 -11.38 -3.25
C LEU A 85 -7.89 -10.02 -3.37
N TRP A 86 -6.55 -9.98 -3.40
CA TRP A 86 -5.82 -8.74 -3.61
C TRP A 86 -6.07 -8.16 -5.00
N LEU A 87 -5.97 -8.98 -6.05
CA LEU A 87 -6.30 -8.58 -7.42
C LEU A 87 -7.75 -8.08 -7.52
N GLY A 88 -8.69 -8.77 -6.89
CA GLY A 88 -10.08 -8.29 -6.81
C GLY A 88 -10.16 -6.90 -6.16
N GLY A 89 -9.46 -6.70 -5.05
CA GLY A 89 -9.35 -5.41 -4.36
C GLY A 89 -8.76 -4.33 -5.27
N ASP A 90 -7.67 -4.61 -5.96
CA ASP A 90 -6.98 -3.66 -6.85
C ASP A 90 -7.79 -3.31 -8.10
N ILE A 91 -8.57 -4.26 -8.64
CA ILE A 91 -9.55 -3.97 -9.70
C ILE A 91 -10.63 -3.02 -9.16
N THR A 92 -11.22 -3.32 -8.00
CA THR A 92 -12.26 -2.46 -7.42
C THR A 92 -11.74 -1.08 -7.06
N ASN A 93 -10.50 -0.98 -6.56
CA ASN A 93 -9.85 0.29 -6.24
C ASN A 93 -9.54 1.10 -7.50
N LEU A 94 -9.07 0.47 -8.57
CA LEU A 94 -8.84 1.12 -9.87
C LEU A 94 -10.15 1.70 -10.43
N ILE A 95 -11.22 0.91 -10.44
CA ILE A 95 -12.53 1.34 -10.96
C ILE A 95 -13.10 2.46 -10.07
N GLY A 96 -13.05 2.29 -8.75
CA GLY A 96 -13.55 3.27 -7.78
C GLY A 96 -12.81 4.61 -7.88
N GLY A 97 -11.48 4.57 -7.99
CA GLY A 97 -10.65 5.75 -8.18
C GLY A 97 -10.93 6.45 -9.51
N ALA A 98 -11.04 5.68 -10.61
CA ALA A 98 -11.36 6.24 -11.93
C ALA A 98 -12.74 6.93 -11.94
N MET A 99 -13.73 6.33 -11.28
CA MET A 99 -15.07 6.91 -11.13
C MET A 99 -15.07 8.18 -10.28
N ALA A 100 -14.27 8.20 -9.20
CA ALA A 100 -14.11 9.35 -8.34
C ALA A 100 -13.29 10.50 -8.97
N GLY A 101 -12.71 10.29 -10.16
CA GLY A 101 -11.89 11.30 -10.84
C GLY A 101 -10.62 11.66 -10.07
N VAL A 102 -10.02 10.70 -9.36
CA VAL A 102 -8.76 10.92 -8.63
C VAL A 102 -7.60 11.27 -9.56
N LEU A 103 -6.50 11.76 -9.01
CA LEU A 103 -5.34 12.19 -9.79
C LEU A 103 -4.85 11.07 -10.73
N PRO A 104 -4.42 11.40 -11.97
CA PRO A 104 -3.94 10.41 -12.93
C PRO A 104 -2.80 9.53 -12.41
N THR A 105 -1.95 10.06 -11.52
CA THR A 105 -0.87 9.32 -10.86
C THR A 105 -1.39 8.12 -10.05
N MET A 106 -2.51 8.29 -9.35
CA MET A 106 -3.16 7.23 -8.57
C MET A 106 -3.79 6.16 -9.46
N ILE A 107 -4.33 6.56 -10.61
CA ILE A 107 -4.84 5.61 -11.62
C ILE A 107 -3.68 4.78 -12.21
N ILE A 108 -2.56 5.43 -12.56
CA ILE A 108 -1.37 4.74 -13.07
C ILE A 108 -0.84 3.73 -12.03
N LEU A 109 -0.79 4.14 -10.76
CA LEU A 109 -0.34 3.27 -9.67
C LEU A 109 -1.29 2.08 -9.46
N ALA A 110 -2.61 2.28 -9.53
CA ALA A 110 -3.57 1.20 -9.43
C ALA A 110 -3.48 0.21 -10.62
N VAL A 111 -3.23 0.70 -11.85
CA VAL A 111 -2.93 -0.16 -13.00
C VAL A 111 -1.65 -0.97 -12.77
N TYR A 112 -0.61 -0.33 -12.22
CA TYR A 112 0.65 -1.00 -11.88
C TYR A 112 0.45 -2.16 -10.89
N TYR A 113 -0.39 -2.00 -9.86
CA TYR A 113 -0.69 -3.10 -8.93
C TYR A 113 -1.37 -4.28 -9.59
N ASN A 114 -2.37 -4.01 -10.44
CA ASN A 114 -3.07 -5.05 -11.21
C ASN A 114 -2.08 -5.87 -12.07
N ILE A 115 -1.11 -5.21 -12.70
CA ILE A 115 -0.06 -5.88 -13.46
C ILE A 115 0.83 -6.73 -12.54
N CYS A 116 1.23 -6.21 -11.38
CA CYS A 116 2.05 -6.94 -10.42
C CYS A 116 1.35 -8.20 -9.88
N ASP A 117 0.05 -8.10 -9.57
CA ASP A 117 -0.75 -9.23 -9.14
C ASP A 117 -0.85 -10.32 -10.21
N ILE A 118 -1.06 -9.93 -11.47
CA ILE A 118 -1.08 -10.87 -12.60
C ILE A 118 0.29 -11.56 -12.74
N ILE A 119 1.39 -10.81 -12.61
CA ILE A 119 2.76 -11.37 -12.63
C ILE A 119 2.96 -12.36 -11.49
N LEU A 120 2.56 -12.01 -10.26
CA LEU A 120 2.68 -12.90 -9.10
C LEU A 120 1.83 -14.17 -9.29
N LEU A 121 0.59 -14.03 -9.74
CA LEU A 121 -0.30 -15.14 -10.00
C LEU A 121 0.29 -16.07 -11.08
N PHE A 122 0.82 -15.49 -12.16
CA PHE A 122 1.53 -16.22 -13.19
C PHE A 122 2.73 -16.99 -12.63
N GLN A 123 3.60 -16.34 -11.85
CA GLN A 123 4.76 -17.00 -11.23
C GLN A 123 4.34 -18.17 -10.35
N VAL A 124 3.31 -17.98 -9.52
CA VAL A 124 2.82 -19.02 -8.61
C VAL A 124 2.32 -20.24 -9.39
N TYR A 125 1.49 -20.04 -10.41
CA TYR A 125 1.00 -21.16 -11.22
C TYR A 125 2.12 -21.79 -12.06
N TYR A 126 2.96 -20.97 -12.68
CA TYR A 126 4.06 -21.42 -13.52
C TYR A 126 5.03 -22.31 -12.73
N TYR A 127 5.56 -21.84 -11.60
CA TYR A 127 6.52 -22.60 -10.80
C TYR A 127 5.90 -23.86 -10.16
N ARG A 128 4.65 -23.77 -9.68
CA ARG A 128 3.94 -24.96 -9.18
C ARG A 128 3.67 -25.99 -10.28
N SER A 129 3.44 -25.56 -11.51
CA SER A 129 3.23 -26.48 -12.66
C SER A 129 4.51 -27.20 -13.07
N LEU A 130 5.67 -26.52 -13.00
CA LEU A 130 6.97 -27.11 -13.32
C LEU A 130 7.31 -28.26 -12.36
N ARG A 131 6.94 -28.13 -11.08
CA ARG A 131 7.14 -29.19 -10.07
C ARG A 131 6.24 -30.42 -10.30
N LYS A 132 5.06 -30.26 -10.89
CA LYS A 132 4.10 -31.35 -11.12
C LYS A 132 4.45 -32.26 -12.31
N ARG A 133 5.54 -32.02 -13.04
CA ARG A 133 5.93 -32.89 -14.17
C ARG A 133 6.36 -34.28 -13.66
N PRO A 134 5.93 -35.39 -14.28
CA PRO A 134 6.04 -36.72 -13.68
C PRO A 134 7.49 -37.23 -13.58
N GLU A 135 7.72 -37.81 -12.42
CA GLU A 135 8.74 -38.76 -11.95
C GLU A 135 9.06 -39.88 -12.96
N ASN A 136 9.78 -39.56 -14.04
CA ASN A 136 10.50 -40.55 -14.85
C ASN A 136 12.02 -40.31 -14.84
N GLN A 137 12.50 -39.48 -13.93
CA GLN A 137 13.93 -39.30 -13.67
C GLN A 137 14.22 -39.76 -12.24
N PRO A 138 15.17 -40.68 -12.04
CA PRO A 138 15.61 -41.04 -10.69
C PRO A 138 16.01 -39.76 -9.94
N LEU A 139 15.66 -39.70 -8.66
CA LEU A 139 15.95 -38.63 -7.71
C LEU A 139 17.47 -38.42 -7.52
N LEU A 140 18.17 -37.99 -8.54
CA LEU A 140 19.24 -37.05 -8.33
C LEU A 140 18.52 -35.79 -7.86
N GLU A 141 18.51 -35.57 -6.55
CA GLU A 141 18.15 -34.29 -5.94
C GLU A 141 18.93 -33.22 -6.70
N ALA A 142 18.32 -32.65 -7.74
CA ALA A 142 18.89 -31.50 -8.40
C ALA A 142 18.96 -30.46 -7.28
N PRO A 143 20.18 -29.97 -6.94
CA PRO A 143 20.31 -28.99 -5.88
C PRO A 143 19.29 -27.88 -6.16
N PRO A 144 18.58 -27.37 -5.13
CA PRO A 144 17.58 -26.34 -5.34
C PRO A 144 18.22 -25.27 -6.22
N ARG A 145 17.59 -24.98 -7.37
CA ARG A 145 18.13 -24.01 -8.35
C ARG A 145 17.93 -22.60 -7.78
N THR A 146 18.61 -22.30 -6.68
CA THR A 146 18.71 -20.97 -6.10
C THR A 146 19.64 -20.17 -7.00
N LEU A 147 19.05 -19.27 -7.79
CA LEU A 147 19.87 -18.32 -8.52
C LEU A 147 20.59 -17.43 -7.52
N LYS A 148 21.84 -17.07 -7.81
CA LYS A 148 22.53 -16.03 -7.05
C LYS A 148 21.84 -14.70 -7.37
N PRO A 149 21.40 -13.94 -6.36
CA PRO A 149 20.76 -12.67 -6.63
C PRO A 149 21.74 -11.70 -7.29
N LEU A 150 21.24 -10.84 -8.18
CA LEU A 150 22.04 -9.81 -8.87
C LEU A 150 22.71 -8.86 -7.87
N LEU A 151 22.01 -8.57 -6.77
CA LEU A 151 22.48 -7.76 -5.67
C LEU A 151 22.26 -8.51 -4.35
N PRO A 152 23.24 -8.56 -3.44
CA PRO A 152 23.05 -9.23 -2.16
C PRO A 152 22.00 -8.52 -1.31
N ALA A 153 21.31 -9.29 -0.46
CA ALA A 153 20.19 -8.82 0.36
C ALA A 153 20.54 -7.62 1.26
N TYR A 154 21.75 -7.61 1.83
CA TYR A 154 22.25 -6.50 2.67
C TYR A 154 22.45 -5.19 1.91
N LEU A 155 22.34 -5.19 0.57
CA LEU A 155 22.43 -4.00 -0.25
C LEU A 155 21.10 -3.68 -0.94
N SER A 156 20.33 -4.69 -1.38
CA SER A 156 19.03 -4.46 -2.00
C SER A 156 18.02 -3.81 -1.05
N TYR A 157 17.87 -4.30 0.18
CA TYR A 157 16.90 -3.73 1.12
C TYR A 157 17.26 -2.31 1.57
N PRO A 158 18.52 -1.98 1.92
CA PRO A 158 18.89 -0.59 2.21
C PRO A 158 18.69 0.36 1.03
N LEU A 159 18.91 -0.09 -0.22
CA LEU A 159 18.64 0.75 -1.38
C LEU A 159 17.15 1.03 -1.56
N MET A 160 16.28 0.04 -1.31
CA MET A 160 14.83 0.24 -1.32
C MET A 160 14.38 1.22 -0.23
N ILE A 161 14.94 1.11 0.98
CA ILE A 161 14.66 2.05 2.07
C ILE A 161 15.18 3.46 1.72
N ALA A 162 16.40 3.55 1.17
CA ALA A 162 16.99 4.80 0.73
C ALA A 162 16.13 5.47 -0.35
N PHE A 163 15.58 4.71 -1.30
CA PHE A 163 14.65 5.22 -2.31
C PHE A 163 13.41 5.87 -1.66
N VAL A 164 12.80 5.23 -0.66
CA VAL A 164 11.65 5.80 0.07
C VAL A 164 12.04 7.10 0.79
N ILE A 165 13.16 7.09 1.52
CA ILE A 165 13.63 8.27 2.27
C ILE A 165 13.97 9.42 1.33
N VAL A 166 14.69 9.14 0.24
CA VAL A 166 15.05 10.13 -0.78
C VAL A 166 13.80 10.70 -1.44
N SER A 167 12.79 9.88 -1.75
CA SER A 167 11.52 10.38 -2.30
C SER A 167 10.83 11.38 -1.36
N GLY A 168 10.83 11.09 -0.05
CA GLY A 168 10.31 12.02 0.95
C GLY A 168 11.12 13.32 1.03
N PHE A 169 12.44 13.23 1.04
CA PHE A 169 13.32 14.40 1.10
C PHE A 169 13.24 15.26 -0.16
N VAL A 170 13.16 14.63 -1.34
CA VAL A 170 12.98 15.32 -2.63
C VAL A 170 11.64 16.04 -2.65
N SER A 171 10.56 15.40 -2.19
CA SER A 171 9.25 16.05 -2.05
C SER A 171 9.33 17.29 -1.15
N TRP A 172 9.96 17.16 0.02
CA TRP A 172 10.18 18.25 0.95
C TRP A 172 11.00 19.40 0.32
N ALA A 173 12.09 19.08 -0.37
CA ALA A 173 12.96 20.09 -0.98
C ALA A 173 12.31 20.81 -2.18
N LEU A 174 11.48 20.11 -2.95
CA LEU A 174 10.80 20.67 -4.14
C LEU A 174 9.50 21.41 -3.78
N ALA A 175 8.86 21.08 -2.66
CA ALA A 175 7.63 21.73 -2.20
C ALA A 175 7.80 23.24 -1.94
N ASP A 176 9.01 23.71 -1.63
CA ASP A 176 9.31 25.14 -1.47
C ASP A 176 9.34 25.91 -2.81
N HIS A 177 9.46 25.19 -3.95
CA HIS A 177 9.61 25.78 -5.29
C HIS A 177 8.36 25.62 -6.17
N SER A 178 7.51 24.64 -5.88
CA SER A 178 6.25 24.40 -6.58
C SER A 178 5.10 24.92 -5.73
N GLY A 179 4.58 26.10 -6.06
CA GLY A 179 3.46 26.70 -5.35
C GLY A 179 2.24 25.77 -5.33
N GLY A 180 2.00 25.12 -4.18
CA GLY A 180 0.73 24.51 -3.81
C GLY A 180 0.19 23.45 -4.78
N ASP A 181 1.05 22.66 -5.42
CA ASP A 181 0.58 21.54 -6.25
C ASP A 181 0.05 20.42 -5.35
N LYS A 182 -1.14 19.93 -5.71
CA LYS A 182 -1.91 18.86 -5.04
C LYS A 182 -1.00 17.67 -4.75
N HIS A 183 -0.94 17.19 -3.51
CA HIS A 183 -0.19 15.98 -3.21
C HIS A 183 -0.79 14.82 -3.99
N PRO A 184 0.04 13.93 -4.55
CA PRO A 184 -0.46 12.84 -5.37
C PRO A 184 -1.46 11.93 -4.63
N GLU A 185 -1.39 11.83 -3.29
CA GLU A 185 -2.36 11.12 -2.43
C GLU A 185 -3.53 11.96 -1.94
N ASP A 186 -3.53 13.28 -2.22
CA ASP A 186 -4.73 14.07 -2.04
C ASP A 186 -5.76 13.54 -3.04
N GLY A 187 -6.78 12.86 -2.54
CA GLY A 187 -8.06 12.75 -3.27
C GLY A 187 -8.47 14.16 -3.76
N PRO A 188 -9.33 14.25 -4.79
CA PRO A 188 -9.64 15.52 -5.45
C PRO A 188 -9.76 16.69 -4.47
N ALA A 189 -8.98 17.74 -4.74
CA ALA A 189 -8.95 18.97 -3.96
C ALA A 189 -10.38 19.53 -3.86
N GLY A 190 -10.95 19.49 -2.66
CA GLY A 190 -12.40 19.53 -2.47
C GLY A 190 -12.93 18.11 -2.45
N GLY A 191 -12.77 17.45 -1.29
CA GLY A 191 -12.85 16.01 -1.11
C GLY A 191 -13.92 15.33 -1.95
N VAL A 192 -13.59 14.14 -2.49
CA VAL A 192 -14.46 13.28 -3.32
C VAL A 192 -15.92 13.59 -3.00
N GLU A 193 -16.62 14.26 -3.92
CA GLU A 193 -18.06 14.42 -3.79
C GLU A 193 -18.60 13.06 -3.40
N LEU A 194 -19.47 13.00 -2.38
CA LEU A 194 -19.92 11.75 -1.79
C LEU A 194 -20.78 10.97 -2.80
N GLU A 195 -20.13 10.44 -3.83
CA GLU A 195 -20.70 9.68 -4.90
C GLU A 195 -20.69 8.25 -4.39
N TRP A 196 -21.88 7.77 -4.03
CA TRP A 196 -22.04 6.52 -3.31
C TRP A 196 -21.44 5.30 -4.03
N LYS A 197 -21.27 5.36 -5.37
CA LYS A 197 -20.71 4.26 -6.16
C LYS A 197 -19.21 4.10 -5.95
N SER A 198 -18.44 5.19 -6.02
CA SER A 198 -17.01 5.16 -5.72
C SER A 198 -16.76 4.79 -4.26
N GLN A 199 -17.60 5.27 -3.34
CA GLN A 199 -17.56 4.87 -1.92
C GLN A 199 -17.84 3.37 -1.74
N LEU A 200 -18.86 2.81 -2.40
CA LEU A 200 -19.15 1.37 -2.36
C LEU A 200 -17.95 0.53 -2.83
N LEU A 201 -17.30 0.96 -3.92
CA LEU A 201 -16.11 0.28 -4.43
C LEU A 201 -14.90 0.43 -3.50
N GLY A 202 -14.74 1.58 -2.83
CA GLY A 202 -13.73 1.77 -1.79
C GLY A 202 -13.93 0.87 -0.57
N TYR A 203 -15.18 0.66 -0.13
CA TYR A 203 -15.46 -0.32 0.92
C TYR A 203 -15.30 -1.76 0.43
N ALA A 204 -15.66 -2.06 -0.82
CA ALA A 204 -15.43 -3.38 -1.40
C ALA A 204 -13.93 -3.73 -1.45
N SER A 205 -13.08 -2.80 -1.92
CA SER A 205 -11.63 -2.99 -1.93
C SER A 205 -11.08 -3.17 -0.52
N CYS A 206 -11.53 -2.35 0.45
CA CYS A 206 -11.22 -2.49 1.87
C CYS A 206 -11.49 -3.92 2.37
N PHE A 207 -12.71 -4.45 2.16
CA PHE A 207 -13.05 -5.82 2.58
C PHE A 207 -12.20 -6.90 1.91
N LEU A 208 -11.88 -6.73 0.62
CA LEU A 208 -11.05 -7.66 -0.13
C LEU A 208 -9.59 -7.66 0.35
N TYR A 209 -9.02 -6.48 0.64
CA TYR A 209 -7.66 -6.35 1.17
C TYR A 209 -7.51 -6.94 2.57
N ILE A 210 -8.47 -6.67 3.45
CA ILE A 210 -8.51 -7.28 4.80
C ILE A 210 -8.72 -8.78 4.67
N GLY A 211 -9.69 -9.19 3.86
CA GLY A 211 -10.05 -10.58 3.64
C GLY A 211 -8.91 -11.40 3.06
N SER A 212 -8.04 -10.81 2.23
CA SER A 212 -6.92 -11.52 1.61
C SER A 212 -5.89 -12.02 2.63
N ARG A 213 -5.67 -11.29 3.73
CA ARG A 213 -4.69 -11.66 4.76
C ARG A 213 -5.10 -12.94 5.49
N VAL A 214 -6.39 -13.22 5.63
CA VAL A 214 -6.89 -14.41 6.33
C VAL A 214 -6.37 -15.71 5.68
N PRO A 215 -6.55 -15.95 4.37
CA PRO A 215 -5.91 -17.07 3.67
C PRO A 215 -4.39 -17.12 3.81
N GLN A 216 -3.69 -15.99 3.80
CA GLN A 216 -2.23 -15.98 3.95
C GLN A 216 -1.82 -16.40 5.35
N ILE A 217 -2.52 -15.92 6.39
CA ILE A 217 -2.28 -16.31 7.78
C ILE A 217 -2.43 -17.82 7.97
N PHE A 218 -3.50 -18.40 7.42
CA PHE A 218 -3.70 -19.86 7.45
C PHE A 218 -2.68 -20.63 6.64
N HIS A 219 -2.24 -20.07 5.51
CA HIS A 219 -1.20 -20.67 4.68
C HIS A 219 0.15 -20.69 5.42
N ASN A 220 0.52 -19.58 6.07
CA ASN A 220 1.72 -19.45 6.88
C ASN A 220 1.78 -20.45 8.03
N LEU A 221 0.63 -20.79 8.65
CA LEU A 221 0.57 -21.82 9.69
C LEU A 221 1.01 -23.20 9.18
N LYS A 222 0.81 -23.48 7.89
CA LYS A 222 1.17 -24.75 7.25
C LYS A 222 2.58 -24.72 6.67
N THR A 223 2.97 -23.61 6.05
CA THR A 223 4.27 -23.47 5.36
C THR A 223 5.37 -22.91 6.24
N ARG A 224 5.08 -22.55 7.49
CA ARG A 224 6.02 -21.89 8.42
C ARG A 224 6.69 -20.64 7.82
N CYS A 225 5.97 -19.95 6.92
CA CYS A 225 6.45 -18.78 6.16
C CYS A 225 7.60 -19.07 5.17
N GLU A 226 7.85 -20.32 4.79
CA GLU A 226 8.87 -20.66 3.79
C GLU A 226 8.56 -20.03 2.42
N GLY A 227 9.51 -19.31 1.84
CA GLY A 227 9.38 -18.63 0.54
C GLY A 227 8.52 -17.36 0.55
N LEU A 228 8.07 -16.89 1.72
CA LEU A 228 7.35 -15.64 1.88
C LEU A 228 8.35 -14.47 2.05
N SER A 229 8.17 -13.42 1.25
CA SER A 229 8.99 -12.22 1.35
C SER A 229 8.46 -11.27 2.43
N LEU A 230 9.19 -11.14 3.53
CA LEU A 230 8.82 -10.24 4.63
C LEU A 230 8.95 -8.77 4.26
N ALA A 231 9.89 -8.44 3.37
CA ALA A 231 10.12 -7.09 2.91
C ALA A 231 8.87 -6.51 2.24
N MET A 232 8.11 -7.34 1.53
CA MET A 232 6.82 -6.95 0.94
C MET A 232 5.82 -6.49 2.01
N PHE A 233 5.67 -7.23 3.10
CA PHE A 233 4.78 -6.85 4.21
C PHE A 233 5.31 -5.63 4.97
N PHE A 234 6.63 -5.50 5.11
CA PHE A 234 7.25 -4.31 5.70
C PHE A 234 6.95 -3.03 4.90
N PHE A 235 7.08 -3.08 3.57
CA PHE A 235 6.74 -1.94 2.70
C PHE A 235 5.24 -1.69 2.64
N SER A 236 4.39 -2.73 2.71
CA SER A 236 2.93 -2.60 2.85
C SER A 236 2.57 -1.84 4.13
N ILE A 237 3.14 -2.22 5.28
CA ILE A 237 2.92 -1.53 6.55
C ILE A 237 3.42 -0.08 6.46
N SER A 238 4.64 0.12 5.98
CA SER A 238 5.26 1.45 5.89
C SER A 238 4.43 2.38 5.02
N GLY A 239 4.03 1.92 3.83
CA GLY A 239 3.18 2.68 2.90
C GLY A 239 1.84 3.04 3.52
N ASN A 240 1.13 2.07 4.11
CA ASN A 240 -0.15 2.32 4.78
C ASN A 240 -0.03 3.28 5.98
N VAL A 241 1.05 3.20 6.77
CA VAL A 241 1.29 4.14 7.89
C VAL A 241 1.47 5.55 7.37
N THR A 242 2.32 5.74 6.37
CA THR A 242 2.56 7.05 5.77
C THR A 242 1.33 7.59 5.04
N TYR A 243 0.52 6.72 4.44
CA TYR A 243 -0.74 7.10 3.79
C TYR A 243 -1.79 7.58 4.80
N VAL A 244 -2.01 6.83 5.89
CA VAL A 244 -2.95 7.27 6.93
C VAL A 244 -2.46 8.56 7.58
N ALA A 245 -1.14 8.70 7.79
CA ALA A 245 -0.56 9.93 8.30
C ALA A 245 -0.81 11.12 7.34
N SER A 246 -0.67 10.95 6.03
CA SER A 246 -0.93 12.02 5.06
C SER A 246 -2.39 12.50 5.16
N ILE A 247 -3.36 11.58 5.17
CA ILE A 247 -4.79 11.91 5.33
C ILE A 247 -5.05 12.68 6.64
N LEU A 248 -4.57 12.17 7.77
CA LEU A 248 -4.84 12.78 9.08
C LEU A 248 -4.17 14.15 9.25
N LEU A 249 -3.00 14.36 8.62
CA LEU A 249 -2.31 15.65 8.60
C LEU A 249 -2.98 16.66 7.66
N THR A 250 -3.61 16.20 6.58
CA THR A 250 -4.38 17.06 5.67
C THR A 250 -5.59 17.69 6.36
N SER A 251 -6.43 16.89 7.05
CA SER A 251 -7.58 17.43 7.78
C SER A 251 -8.16 16.43 8.79
N MET A 252 -8.52 16.95 9.97
CA MET A 252 -9.27 16.24 11.01
C MET A 252 -10.77 16.57 11.00
N GLU A 253 -11.25 17.26 9.95
CA GLU A 253 -12.66 17.57 9.81
C GLU A 253 -13.49 16.30 9.62
N ARG A 254 -14.61 16.19 10.34
CA ARG A 254 -15.48 15.01 10.31
C ARG A 254 -15.93 14.63 8.89
N LYS A 255 -16.28 15.61 8.05
CA LYS A 255 -16.72 15.35 6.66
C LYS A 255 -15.59 14.72 5.85
N TYR A 256 -14.39 15.27 5.92
CA TYR A 256 -13.20 14.75 5.24
C TYR A 256 -12.83 13.34 5.72
N LEU A 257 -12.87 13.08 7.03
CA LEU A 257 -12.57 11.76 7.58
C LEU A 257 -13.60 10.71 7.17
N ILE A 258 -14.88 11.07 7.09
CA ILE A 258 -15.94 10.17 6.61
C ILE A 258 -15.75 9.86 5.13
N THR A 259 -15.42 10.86 4.31
CA THR A 259 -15.14 10.67 2.88
C THR A 259 -13.97 9.70 2.66
N ASN A 260 -12.96 9.72 3.54
CA ASN A 260 -11.78 8.86 3.45
C ASN A 260 -11.88 7.58 4.31
N ALA A 261 -13.03 7.30 4.94
CA ALA A 261 -13.15 6.28 5.97
C ALA A 261 -12.82 4.85 5.46
N SER A 262 -13.21 4.51 4.23
CA SER A 262 -12.89 3.20 3.65
C SER A 262 -11.38 2.99 3.48
N TRP A 263 -10.65 4.03 3.08
CA TRP A 263 -9.20 4.00 2.91
C TRP A 263 -8.49 3.91 4.26
N ILE A 264 -8.90 4.71 5.25
CA ILE A 264 -8.35 4.66 6.61
C ILE A 264 -8.60 3.29 7.24
N ALA A 265 -9.83 2.77 7.16
CA ALA A 265 -10.19 1.47 7.72
C ALA A 265 -9.42 0.33 7.06
N GLY A 266 -9.33 0.34 5.72
CA GLY A 266 -8.58 -0.64 4.94
C GLY A 266 -7.10 -0.63 5.32
N ALA A 267 -6.46 0.53 5.38
CA ALA A 267 -5.06 0.68 5.73
C ALA A 267 -4.78 0.25 7.18
N ALA A 268 -5.54 0.77 8.15
CA ALA A 268 -5.33 0.48 9.57
C ALA A 268 -5.45 -1.01 9.91
N LEU A 269 -6.49 -1.68 9.39
CA LEU A 269 -6.66 -3.11 9.66
C LEU A 269 -5.67 -3.97 8.87
N THR A 270 -5.28 -3.55 7.66
CA THR A 270 -4.20 -4.20 6.91
C THR A 270 -2.87 -4.12 7.65
N ILE A 271 -2.51 -2.97 8.21
CA ILE A 271 -1.31 -2.82 9.06
C ILE A 271 -1.33 -3.83 10.20
N PHE A 272 -2.45 -3.93 10.92
CA PHE A 272 -2.58 -4.88 12.03
C PHE A 272 -2.37 -6.34 11.58
N LEU A 273 -2.98 -6.74 10.46
CA LEU A 273 -2.87 -8.11 9.94
C LEU A 273 -1.48 -8.40 9.35
N ASP A 274 -0.84 -7.43 8.72
CA ASP A 274 0.52 -7.57 8.19
C ASP A 274 1.54 -7.66 9.35
N LEU A 275 1.34 -6.92 10.45
CA LEU A 275 2.12 -7.08 11.68
C LEU A 275 1.96 -8.49 12.28
N TYR A 276 0.74 -9.05 12.23
CA TYR A 276 0.50 -10.42 12.65
C TYR A 276 1.25 -11.43 11.76
N VAL A 277 1.29 -11.23 10.44
CA VAL A 277 2.09 -12.06 9.52
C VAL A 277 3.58 -11.98 9.85
N LEU A 278 4.12 -10.79 10.13
CA LEU A 278 5.52 -10.64 10.57
C LEU A 278 5.78 -11.34 11.91
N ALA A 279 4.82 -11.30 12.84
CA ALA A 279 4.91 -12.02 14.10
C ALA A 279 4.91 -13.55 13.90
N GLN A 280 4.10 -14.09 12.98
CA GLN A 280 4.15 -15.51 12.61
C GLN A 280 5.54 -15.91 12.13
N PHE A 281 6.15 -15.10 11.26
CA PHE A 281 7.50 -15.36 10.78
C PHE A 281 8.53 -15.37 11.92
N ALA A 282 8.51 -14.35 12.78
CA ALA A 282 9.44 -14.25 13.90
C ALA A 282 9.31 -15.46 14.84
N TYR A 283 8.08 -15.88 15.12
CA TYR A 283 7.79 -17.03 15.95
C TYR A 283 8.29 -18.35 15.34
N PHE A 284 8.01 -18.61 14.06
CA PHE A 284 8.47 -19.83 13.40
C PHE A 284 9.98 -19.87 13.22
N SER A 285 10.60 -18.74 12.87
CA SER A 285 12.06 -18.62 12.80
C SER A 285 12.74 -18.90 14.14
N TYR A 286 12.16 -18.38 15.25
CA TYR A 286 12.65 -18.67 16.60
C TYR A 286 12.57 -20.17 16.91
N GLN A 287 11.43 -20.81 16.63
CA GLN A 287 11.24 -22.23 16.87
C GLN A 287 12.22 -23.11 16.07
N ASP A 288 12.44 -22.79 14.80
CA ASP A 288 13.31 -23.57 13.93
C ASP A 288 14.78 -23.43 14.34
N SER A 289 15.20 -22.22 14.76
CA SER A 289 16.52 -22.01 15.35
C SER A 289 16.72 -22.78 16.67
N HIS A 290 15.70 -22.84 17.53
CA HIS A 290 15.77 -23.58 18.79
C HIS A 290 15.87 -25.09 18.57
N LYS A 291 15.04 -25.65 17.67
CA LYS A 291 15.11 -27.08 17.34
C LYS A 291 16.49 -27.45 16.81
N HIS A 292 17.04 -26.67 15.89
CA HIS A 292 18.36 -26.95 15.31
C HIS A 292 19.48 -26.91 16.37
N LYS A 293 19.39 -26.02 17.36
CA LYS A 293 20.35 -26.00 18.48
C LYS A 293 20.25 -27.26 19.32
N VAL A 294 19.04 -27.65 19.74
CA VAL A 294 18.83 -28.88 20.52
C VAL A 294 19.36 -30.11 19.77
N PHE A 295 19.05 -30.25 18.48
CA PHE A 295 19.58 -31.37 17.68
C PHE A 295 21.12 -31.33 17.56
N ALA A 296 21.73 -30.16 17.42
CA ALA A 296 23.18 -30.04 17.36
C ALA A 296 23.84 -30.41 18.69
N ASP A 297 23.21 -30.03 19.81
CA ASP A 297 23.66 -30.36 21.15
C ASP A 297 23.54 -31.89 21.39
N ASP A 298 22.40 -32.51 21.03
CA ASP A 298 22.17 -33.96 21.15
C ASP A 298 23.20 -34.78 20.34
N VAL A 299 23.49 -34.38 19.10
CA VAL A 299 24.50 -35.04 18.25
C VAL A 299 25.90 -34.89 18.87
N SER A 300 26.21 -33.73 19.44
CA SER A 300 27.50 -33.51 20.10
C SER A 300 27.68 -34.31 21.39
N GLU A 301 26.59 -34.58 22.13
CA GLU A 301 26.60 -35.42 23.32
C GLU A 301 26.74 -36.92 22.98
N GLU A 302 26.18 -37.38 21.85
CA GLU A 302 26.29 -38.76 21.40
C GLU A 302 27.69 -39.10 20.82
N GLU A 303 28.43 -38.09 20.35
CA GLU A 303 29.79 -38.23 19.82
C GLU A 303 30.91 -38.12 20.89
N ALA A 304 30.57 -37.78 22.15
CA ALA A 304 31.51 -37.54 23.26
C ALA A 304 31.68 -38.76 24.20
#